data_AF-A0A2S9S5L9-F1
#
_entry.id   AF-A0A2S9S5L9-F1
#
_cell.length_a   1.000
_cell.length_b   1.000
_cell.length_c   1.000
_cell.angle_alpha   90.00
_cell.angle_beta   90.00
_cell.angle_gamma   90.00
#
_symmetry.space_group_name_H-M   'P 1'
#
loop_
_entity.id
_entity.type
_entity.pdbx_description
1 polymer ?
#
loop_
_entity_poly.entity_id
_entity_poly.type
_entity_poly.pdbx_seq_one_letter_code
_entity_poly.pdbx_strand_id
1 'polypeptide(L)'
;MKKLLLVLMCSLGIAFNALAFDQARFDEDTAFYNAHKDDAKAIITLLSVFNTDKGIRQAFEQHANGNVTKWQDTLNKMKKSDEYAQKINALGYFGACHGAVSYAQAMWIAAPKGTKVAEWNDKDSFDLKSFNQSKAEFQKNYSDCKDAVKHAPNKKDYEEELIILGSEK
;
A
#
# COMPACT_ATOMS: atom_id res chain seq x y z
N MET A 1 20.25 -70.55 13.63
CA MET A 1 19.54 -70.46 12.34
C MET A 1 18.57 -69.28 12.43
N LYS A 2 18.85 -68.19 11.72
CA LYS A 2 18.11 -67.72 10.52
C LYS A 2 16.68 -67.25 10.88
N LYS A 3 16.48 -65.93 11.01
CA LYS A 3 15.77 -65.03 10.05
C LYS A 3 14.55 -64.46 10.82
N LEU A 4 14.07 -63.24 10.70
CA LEU A 4 14.23 -62.15 9.74
C LEU A 4 13.72 -60.87 10.45
N LEU A 5 14.32 -59.72 10.18
CA LEU A 5 13.74 -58.39 10.40
C LEU A 5 12.36 -58.28 9.72
N LEU A 6 11.45 -57.48 10.29
CA LEU A 6 10.53 -56.60 9.56
C LEU A 6 9.95 -55.56 10.53
N VAL A 7 10.65 -54.44 10.67
CA VAL A 7 10.27 -53.12 10.14
C VAL A 7 9.16 -52.46 10.97
N LEU A 8 9.60 -51.56 11.86
CA LEU A 8 8.77 -50.46 12.36
C LEU A 8 8.18 -49.73 11.14
N MET A 9 6.90 -49.97 10.87
CA MET A 9 6.12 -49.02 10.08
C MET A 9 5.80 -47.83 10.98
N CYS A 10 6.80 -46.98 11.24
CA CYS A 10 6.50 -45.56 11.27
C CYS A 10 6.04 -45.25 9.86
N SER A 11 4.72 -45.25 9.64
CA SER A 11 4.13 -44.58 8.50
C SER A 11 4.47 -43.10 8.64
N LEU A 12 5.68 -42.75 8.20
CA LEU A 12 5.96 -41.46 7.59
C LEU A 12 5.06 -41.41 6.36
N GLY A 13 3.78 -41.13 6.61
CA GLY A 13 2.99 -40.37 5.68
C GLY A 13 3.75 -39.06 5.53
N ILE A 14 4.69 -39.04 4.58
CA ILE A 14 5.09 -37.80 3.97
C ILE A 14 3.83 -37.37 3.25
N ALA A 15 2.96 -36.67 3.98
CA ALA A 15 1.98 -35.81 3.37
C ALA A 15 2.80 -34.94 2.43
N PHE A 16 2.68 -35.21 1.14
CA PHE A 16 3.12 -34.28 0.12
C PHE A 16 2.49 -32.96 0.53
N ASN A 17 3.32 -32.01 0.96
CA ASN A 17 2.91 -30.63 1.18
C ASN A 17 2.57 -30.06 -0.21
N ALA A 18 1.41 -30.46 -0.75
CA ALA A 18 0.60 -29.56 -1.54
C ALA A 18 0.40 -28.39 -0.59
N LEU A 19 1.12 -27.30 -0.85
CA LEU A 19 0.96 -26.04 -0.16
C LEU A 19 -0.55 -25.77 -0.10
N ALA A 20 -1.13 -25.95 1.08
CA ALA A 20 -2.56 -25.96 1.25
C ALA A 20 -3.03 -24.51 1.29
N PHE A 21 -4.04 -24.20 0.47
CA PHE A 21 -4.77 -22.95 0.51
C PHE A 21 -4.96 -22.45 1.96
N ASP A 22 -4.46 -21.25 2.25
CA ASP A 22 -4.54 -20.64 3.58
C ASP A 22 -5.95 -20.06 3.82
N GLN A 23 -6.87 -20.95 4.18
CA GLN A 23 -8.27 -20.61 4.48
C GLN A 23 -8.40 -19.60 5.61
N ALA A 24 -7.50 -19.61 6.60
CA ALA A 24 -7.54 -18.68 7.73
C ALA A 24 -7.22 -17.26 7.27
N ARG A 25 -6.14 -17.08 6.50
CA ARG A 25 -5.79 -15.77 5.92
C ARG A 25 -6.87 -15.27 4.96
N PHE A 26 -7.42 -16.15 4.11
CA PHE A 26 -8.50 -15.79 3.21
C PHE A 26 -9.76 -15.28 3.95
N ASP A 27 -10.17 -15.96 5.03
CA ASP A 27 -11.33 -15.56 5.81
C ASP A 27 -11.07 -14.24 6.56
N GLU A 28 -9.86 -14.05 7.10
CA GLU A 28 -9.44 -12.80 7.74
C GLU A 28 -9.47 -11.63 6.74
N ASP A 29 -8.82 -11.78 5.59
CA ASP A 29 -8.78 -10.74 4.56
C ASP A 29 -10.18 -10.44 4.00
N THR A 30 -11.04 -11.46 3.87
CA THR A 30 -12.44 -11.28 3.43
C THR A 30 -13.25 -10.50 4.44
N ALA A 31 -13.15 -10.84 5.73
CA ALA A 31 -13.82 -10.10 6.80
C ALA A 31 -13.31 -8.65 6.85
N PHE A 32 -11.99 -8.47 6.76
CA PHE A 32 -11.33 -7.18 6.77
C PHE A 32 -11.73 -6.30 5.57
N TYR A 33 -11.78 -6.89 4.37
CA TYR A 33 -12.26 -6.22 3.15
C TYR A 33 -13.67 -5.67 3.34
N ASN A 34 -14.60 -6.50 3.81
CA ASN A 34 -15.98 -6.11 4.01
C ASN A 34 -16.14 -5.01 5.08
N ALA A 35 -15.32 -5.04 6.13
CA ALA A 35 -15.34 -4.04 7.18
C ALA A 35 -14.78 -2.67 6.74
N HIS A 36 -13.76 -2.65 5.89
CA HIS A 36 -12.95 -1.44 5.65
C HIS A 36 -12.92 -0.93 4.20
N LYS A 37 -13.65 -1.56 3.26
CA LYS A 37 -13.69 -1.12 1.85
C LYS A 37 -14.05 0.36 1.69
N ASP A 38 -14.97 0.87 2.50
CA ASP A 38 -15.40 2.27 2.40
C ASP A 38 -14.40 3.25 3.02
N ASP A 39 -13.67 2.85 4.07
CA ASP A 39 -12.51 3.61 4.56
C ASP A 39 -11.43 3.70 3.47
N ALA A 40 -11.14 2.60 2.77
CA ALA A 40 -10.18 2.57 1.66
C ALA A 40 -10.62 3.45 0.47
N LYS A 41 -11.92 3.46 0.11
CA LYS A 41 -12.47 4.40 -0.89
C LYS A 41 -12.32 5.86 -0.46
N ALA A 42 -12.50 6.15 0.83
CA ALA A 42 -12.32 7.50 1.35
C ALA A 42 -10.85 7.95 1.19
N ILE A 43 -9.88 7.08 1.51
CA ILE A 43 -8.45 7.35 1.27
C ILE A 43 -8.20 7.67 -0.21
N ILE A 44 -8.66 6.82 -1.14
CA ILE A 44 -8.50 7.03 -2.58
C ILE A 44 -9.02 8.41 -3.01
N THR A 45 -10.21 8.77 -2.51
CA THR A 45 -10.86 10.04 -2.86
C THR A 45 -10.06 11.23 -2.33
N LEU A 46 -9.68 11.20 -1.04
CA LEU A 46 -8.95 12.27 -0.38
C LEU A 46 -7.56 12.50 -0.98
N LEU A 47 -6.87 11.42 -1.33
CA LEU A 47 -5.51 11.48 -1.89
C LEU A 47 -5.47 11.69 -3.41
N SER A 48 -6.60 11.77 -4.10
CA SER A 48 -6.65 11.97 -5.57
C SER A 48 -5.83 13.18 -6.05
N VAL A 49 -5.77 14.26 -5.26
CA VAL A 49 -4.98 15.46 -5.57
C VAL A 49 -3.47 15.19 -5.59
N PHE A 50 -2.97 14.26 -4.78
CA PHE A 50 -1.57 13.84 -4.74
C PHE A 50 -1.17 13.06 -6.00
N ASN A 51 -2.14 12.44 -6.67
CA ASN A 51 -1.94 11.67 -7.91
C ASN A 51 -1.94 12.53 -9.19
N THR A 52 -1.81 13.85 -9.04
CA THR A 52 -1.74 14.78 -10.18
C THR A 52 -0.37 15.43 -10.25
N ASP A 53 0.05 15.85 -11.45
CA ASP A 53 1.37 16.46 -11.64
C ASP A 53 1.55 17.81 -10.95
N LYS A 54 0.45 18.50 -10.67
CA LYS A 54 0.47 19.88 -10.15
C LYS A 54 -0.23 20.04 -8.80
N GLY A 55 -0.92 19.03 -8.27
CA GLY A 55 -1.75 19.19 -7.08
C GLY A 55 -0.98 19.71 -5.87
N ILE A 56 0.10 19.02 -5.49
CA ILE A 56 0.95 19.40 -4.37
C ILE A 56 1.73 20.69 -4.67
N ARG A 57 2.35 20.77 -5.84
CA ARG A 57 3.10 21.96 -6.27
C ARG A 57 2.24 23.22 -6.16
N GLN A 58 1.03 23.20 -6.69
CA GLN A 58 0.11 24.35 -6.64
C GLN A 58 -0.28 24.72 -5.21
N ALA A 59 -0.42 23.75 -4.29
CA ALA A 59 -0.70 24.04 -2.90
C ALA A 59 0.44 24.85 -2.24
N PHE A 60 1.71 24.48 -2.50
CA PHE A 60 2.87 25.21 -1.99
C PHE A 60 3.13 26.55 -2.69
N GLU A 61 2.96 26.62 -4.02
CA GLU A 61 3.08 27.87 -4.78
C GLU A 61 2.03 28.90 -4.35
N GLN A 62 0.77 28.49 -4.16
CA GLN A 62 -0.28 29.39 -3.67
C GLN A 62 -0.03 29.87 -2.24
N HIS A 63 0.45 28.99 -1.36
CA HIS A 63 0.82 29.35 0.00
C HIS A 63 1.92 30.41 0.03
N ALA A 64 2.96 30.26 -0.80
CA ALA A 64 4.03 31.25 -0.92
C ALA A 64 3.56 32.60 -1.48
N ASN A 65 2.48 32.60 -2.26
CA ASN A 65 1.82 33.80 -2.77
C ASN A 65 0.73 34.35 -1.82
N GLY A 66 0.67 33.88 -0.57
CA GLY A 66 -0.27 34.37 0.45
C GLY A 66 -1.67 33.77 0.39
N ASN A 67 -1.95 32.83 -0.52
CA ASN A 67 -3.23 32.11 -0.58
C ASN A 67 -3.12 30.76 0.16
N VAL A 68 -3.59 30.74 1.40
CA VAL A 68 -3.53 29.58 2.30
C VAL A 68 -4.62 28.52 2.04
N THR A 69 -5.69 28.86 1.32
CA THR A 69 -6.90 28.02 1.24
C THR A 69 -6.60 26.64 0.66
N LYS A 70 -5.91 26.58 -0.48
CA LYS A 70 -5.59 25.30 -1.14
C LYS A 70 -4.57 24.49 -0.36
N TRP A 71 -3.62 25.16 0.28
CA TRP A 71 -2.64 24.52 1.15
C TRP A 71 -3.34 23.83 2.32
N GLN A 72 -4.24 24.53 3.00
CA GLN A 72 -4.95 24.01 4.14
C GLN A 72 -5.95 22.90 3.76
N ASP A 73 -6.66 23.05 2.65
CA ASP A 73 -7.52 21.98 2.10
C ASP A 73 -6.72 20.70 1.79
N THR A 74 -5.57 20.85 1.13
CA THR A 74 -4.71 19.69 0.79
C THR A 74 -4.16 19.02 2.05
N LEU A 75 -3.71 19.80 3.04
CA LEU A 75 -3.25 19.30 4.34
C LEU A 75 -4.38 18.58 5.10
N ASN A 76 -5.59 19.14 5.11
CA ASN A 76 -6.74 18.54 5.77
C ASN A 76 -7.14 17.21 5.13
N LYS A 77 -7.10 17.11 3.79
CA LYS A 77 -7.33 15.84 3.08
C LYS A 77 -6.32 14.78 3.47
N MET A 78 -5.04 15.15 3.56
CA MET A 78 -3.97 14.24 3.98
C MET A 78 -4.15 13.77 5.44
N LYS A 79 -4.46 14.69 6.37
CA LYS A 79 -4.74 14.33 7.76
C LYS A 79 -5.95 13.41 7.88
N LYS A 80 -7.04 13.73 7.18
CA LYS A 80 -8.24 12.90 7.18
C LYS A 80 -7.99 11.51 6.56
N SER A 81 -7.13 11.41 5.54
CA SER A 81 -6.74 10.11 5.00
C SER A 81 -5.93 9.27 6.00
N ASP A 82 -5.13 9.92 6.86
CA ASP A 82 -4.41 9.25 7.95
C ASP A 82 -5.37 8.67 8.99
N GLU A 83 -6.42 9.41 9.37
CA GLU A 83 -7.47 8.90 10.27
C GLU A 83 -8.16 7.64 9.71
N TYR A 84 -8.37 7.57 8.39
CA TYR A 84 -8.89 6.36 7.75
C TYR A 84 -7.83 5.24 7.69
N ALA A 85 -6.58 5.57 7.40
CA ALA A 85 -5.49 4.59 7.38
C ALA A 85 -5.22 3.98 8.76
N GLN A 86 -5.40 4.70 9.86
CA GLN A 86 -5.26 4.14 11.21
C GLN A 86 -6.28 3.04 11.52
N LYS A 87 -7.42 3.01 10.83
CA LYS A 87 -8.40 1.91 10.92
C LYS A 87 -8.01 0.71 10.07
N ILE A 88 -7.13 0.94 9.09
CA ILE A 88 -6.69 -0.06 8.13
C ILE A 88 -5.31 -0.56 8.55
N ASN A 89 -5.20 -1.83 8.94
CA ASN A 89 -3.90 -2.44 9.22
C ASN A 89 -2.96 -2.34 8.00
N ALA A 90 -1.74 -1.82 8.21
CA ALA A 90 -0.71 -1.69 7.18
C ALA A 90 -0.27 -3.03 6.56
N LEU A 91 -0.48 -4.15 7.27
CA LEU A 91 -0.14 -5.49 6.81
C LEU A 91 -1.35 -6.29 6.30
N GLY A 92 -2.56 -5.73 6.36
CA GLY A 92 -3.78 -6.41 5.91
C GLY A 92 -4.05 -6.21 4.41
N TYR A 93 -5.19 -6.72 3.94
CA TYR A 93 -5.62 -6.64 2.53
C TYR A 93 -5.52 -5.23 1.90
N PHE A 94 -5.79 -4.17 2.67
CA PHE A 94 -5.67 -2.78 2.21
C PHE A 94 -4.34 -2.11 2.57
N GLY A 95 -3.27 -2.87 2.81
CA GLY A 95 -1.95 -2.35 3.18
C GLY A 95 -1.41 -1.30 2.19
N ALA A 96 -1.67 -1.46 0.89
CA ALA A 96 -1.32 -0.47 -0.12
C ALA A 96 -2.02 0.90 0.09
N CYS A 97 -3.22 0.93 0.66
CA CYS A 97 -3.90 2.18 1.02
C CYS A 97 -3.18 2.91 2.16
N HIS A 98 -2.69 2.16 3.16
CA HIS A 98 -1.85 2.72 4.21
C HIS A 98 -0.52 3.23 3.62
N GLY A 99 0.12 2.46 2.74
CA GLY A 99 1.33 2.89 2.02
C GLY A 99 1.12 4.19 1.24
N ALA A 100 0.00 4.32 0.52
CA ALA A 100 -0.34 5.54 -0.20
C ALA A 100 -0.44 6.76 0.72
N VAL A 101 -1.01 6.62 1.92
CA VAL A 101 -1.04 7.70 2.92
C VAL A 101 0.37 8.06 3.39
N SER A 102 1.20 7.07 3.73
CA SER A 102 2.57 7.32 4.19
C SER A 102 3.41 8.04 3.13
N TYR A 103 3.31 7.64 1.87
CA TYR A 103 4.05 8.31 0.80
C TYR A 103 3.47 9.68 0.42
N ALA A 104 2.16 9.89 0.56
CA ALA A 104 1.57 11.23 0.47
C ALA A 104 2.15 12.18 1.54
N GLN A 105 2.32 11.70 2.77
CA GLN A 105 2.98 12.46 3.84
C GLN A 105 4.46 12.73 3.52
N ALA A 106 5.19 11.73 3.01
CA ALA A 106 6.57 11.89 2.59
C ALA A 106 6.72 12.94 1.46
N MET A 107 5.84 12.90 0.46
CA MET A 107 5.74 13.93 -0.58
C MET A 107 5.51 15.31 0.03
N TRP A 108 4.56 15.46 0.95
CA TRP A 108 4.26 16.74 1.59
C TRP A 108 5.45 17.31 2.38
N ILE A 109 6.21 16.44 3.05
CA ILE A 109 7.39 16.83 3.83
C ILE A 109 8.52 17.27 2.90
N ALA A 110 8.80 16.48 1.85
CA ALA A 110 9.90 16.68 0.92
C ALA A 110 9.64 17.80 -0.12
N ALA A 111 8.40 18.21 -0.32
CA ALA A 111 8.03 19.22 -1.31
C ALA A 111 8.81 20.54 -1.12
N PRO A 112 9.37 21.11 -2.21
CA PRO A 112 9.93 22.46 -2.18
C PRO A 112 8.90 23.49 -1.69
N LYS A 113 9.26 24.26 -0.67
CA LYS A 113 8.35 25.14 0.08
C LYS A 113 9.02 26.39 0.63
N GLY A 114 8.23 27.41 0.96
CA GLY A 114 8.72 28.67 1.51
C GLY A 114 9.71 29.35 0.56
N THR A 115 10.90 29.67 1.05
CA THR A 115 11.97 30.29 0.24
C THR A 115 12.51 29.38 -0.87
N LYS A 116 12.23 28.07 -0.81
CA LYS A 116 12.67 27.07 -1.79
C LYS A 116 11.67 26.80 -2.92
N VAL A 117 10.57 27.54 -3.03
CA VAL A 117 9.54 27.27 -4.06
C VAL A 117 10.10 27.32 -5.49
N ALA A 118 11.16 28.09 -5.75
CA ALA A 118 11.83 28.09 -7.06
C ALA A 118 12.45 26.72 -7.43
N GLU A 119 12.78 25.88 -6.45
CA GLU A 119 13.39 24.56 -6.67
C GLU A 119 12.45 23.57 -7.37
N TRP A 120 11.14 23.85 -7.46
CA TRP A 120 10.22 23.08 -8.31
C TRP A 120 10.61 23.04 -9.79
N ASN A 121 11.45 23.99 -10.24
CA ASN A 121 11.96 24.05 -11.61
C ASN A 121 13.43 23.62 -11.71
N ASP A 122 14.07 23.28 -10.59
CA ASP A 122 15.45 22.81 -10.52
C ASP A 122 15.48 21.28 -10.45
N LYS A 123 15.87 20.64 -11.55
CA LYS A 123 15.95 19.17 -11.63
C LYS A 123 17.01 18.59 -10.70
N ASP A 124 17.97 19.40 -10.26
CA ASP A 124 19.03 18.97 -9.37
C ASP A 124 18.73 19.18 -7.88
N SER A 125 17.65 19.88 -7.56
CA SER A 125 17.18 20.07 -6.19
C SER A 125 17.02 18.74 -5.46
N PHE A 126 17.60 18.68 -4.26
CA PHE A 126 17.46 17.54 -3.35
C PHE A 126 16.00 17.34 -2.93
N ASP A 127 15.29 18.43 -2.63
CA ASP A 127 13.89 18.41 -2.20
C ASP A 127 13.01 17.88 -3.35
N LEU A 128 13.24 18.34 -4.59
CA LEU A 128 12.52 17.84 -5.77
C LEU A 128 12.81 16.36 -6.06
N LYS A 129 14.07 15.92 -5.93
CA LYS A 129 14.45 14.51 -6.10
C LYS A 129 13.75 13.61 -5.08
N SER A 130 13.79 14.00 -3.80
CA SER A 130 13.14 13.26 -2.70
C SER A 130 11.61 13.24 -2.84
N PHE A 131 11.02 14.36 -3.27
CA PHE A 131 9.60 14.44 -3.61
C PHE A 131 9.23 13.46 -4.72
N ASN A 132 9.99 13.43 -5.82
CA ASN A 132 9.70 12.57 -6.96
C ASN A 132 9.87 11.08 -6.65
N GLN A 133 10.84 10.71 -5.81
CA GLN A 133 10.97 9.33 -5.30
C GLN A 133 9.72 8.94 -4.49
N SER A 134 9.30 9.79 -3.56
CA SER A 134 8.07 9.56 -2.78
C SER A 134 6.83 9.51 -3.67
N LYS A 135 6.78 10.33 -4.73
CA LYS A 135 5.68 10.34 -5.71
C LYS A 135 5.58 9.02 -6.45
N ALA A 136 6.70 8.42 -6.87
CA ALA A 136 6.68 7.13 -7.55
C ALA A 136 6.07 6.03 -6.68
N GLU A 137 6.51 5.95 -5.41
CA GLU A 137 5.96 5.00 -4.45
C GLU A 137 4.50 5.28 -4.10
N PHE A 138 4.14 6.55 -3.95
CA PHE A 138 2.74 6.97 -3.80
C PHE A 138 1.89 6.48 -4.97
N GLN A 139 2.33 6.69 -6.21
CA GLN A 139 1.56 6.33 -7.40
C GLN A 139 1.35 4.81 -7.52
N LYS A 140 2.38 4.03 -7.20
CA LYS A 140 2.29 2.57 -7.11
C LYS A 140 1.25 2.16 -6.07
N ASN A 141 1.45 2.56 -4.80
CA ASN A 141 0.57 2.19 -3.70
C ASN A 141 -0.88 2.69 -3.89
N TYR A 142 -1.05 3.90 -4.45
CA TYR A 142 -2.36 4.47 -4.76
C TYR A 142 -3.08 3.66 -5.86
N SER A 143 -2.34 3.18 -6.86
CA SER A 143 -2.90 2.28 -7.87
C SER A 143 -3.28 0.92 -7.27
N ASP A 144 -2.39 0.32 -6.49
CA ASP A 144 -2.61 -0.97 -5.82
C ASP A 144 -3.81 -0.88 -4.86
N CYS A 145 -3.94 0.21 -4.10
CA CYS A 145 -5.12 0.49 -3.25
C CYS A 145 -6.42 0.59 -4.07
N LYS A 146 -6.39 1.28 -5.22
CA LYS A 146 -7.54 1.36 -6.13
C LYS A 146 -7.95 -0.01 -6.66
N ASP A 147 -6.98 -0.87 -6.91
CA ASP A 147 -7.23 -2.22 -7.39
C ASP A 147 -7.83 -3.09 -6.28
N ALA A 148 -7.23 -3.09 -5.09
CA ALA A 148 -7.72 -3.80 -3.92
C ALA A 148 -9.17 -3.41 -3.55
N VAL A 149 -9.58 -2.15 -3.72
CA VAL A 149 -10.97 -1.74 -3.47
C VAL A 149 -11.96 -2.36 -4.48
N LYS A 150 -11.53 -2.61 -5.72
CA LYS A 150 -12.38 -3.16 -6.78
C LYS A 150 -12.50 -4.68 -6.68
N HIS A 151 -11.41 -5.35 -6.31
CA HIS A 151 -11.33 -6.79 -6.25
C HIS A 151 -11.44 -7.24 -4.80
N ALA A 152 -12.51 -7.95 -4.44
CA ALA A 152 -12.57 -8.62 -3.15
C ALA A 152 -11.58 -9.80 -3.13
N PRO A 153 -11.11 -10.26 -1.96
CA PRO A 153 -10.27 -11.45 -1.87
C PRO A 153 -10.87 -12.62 -2.65
N ASN A 154 -10.08 -13.24 -3.51
CA ASN A 154 -10.49 -14.34 -4.36
C ASN A 154 -9.65 -15.57 -4.01
N LYS A 155 -10.30 -16.71 -3.74
CA LYS A 155 -9.62 -17.93 -3.29
C LYS A 155 -8.49 -18.38 -4.23
N LYS A 156 -8.68 -18.22 -5.55
CA LYS A 156 -7.67 -18.62 -6.53
C LYS A 156 -6.34 -17.90 -6.35
N ASP A 157 -6.36 -16.63 -5.95
CA ASP A 157 -5.15 -15.82 -5.80
C ASP A 157 -4.27 -16.37 -4.66
N TYR A 158 -4.90 -16.91 -3.60
CA TYR A 158 -4.23 -17.55 -2.46
C TYR A 158 -3.80 -18.99 -2.75
N GLU A 159 -4.42 -19.63 -3.73
CA GLU A 159 -3.99 -20.94 -4.26
C GLU A 159 -2.76 -20.79 -5.18
N GLU A 160 -2.65 -19.67 -5.90
CA GLU A 160 -1.57 -19.38 -6.85
C GLU A 160 -0.28 -18.84 -6.20
N GLU A 161 -0.35 -18.06 -5.10
CA GLU A 161 0.83 -17.62 -4.31
C GLU A 161 1.73 -18.81 -3.88
N LEU A 162 1.12 -19.98 -3.74
CA LEU A 162 1.75 -21.22 -3.33
C LEU A 162 2.59 -21.87 -4.47
N ILE A 163 2.26 -21.60 -5.73
CA ILE A 163 3.00 -22.17 -6.87
C ILE A 163 4.36 -21.48 -7.02
N ILE A 164 4.44 -20.17 -6.76
CA ILE A 164 5.66 -19.38 -6.92
C ILE A 164 6.71 -19.77 -5.87
N LEU A 165 6.33 -19.89 -4.59
CA LEU A 165 7.24 -20.28 -3.50
C LEU A 165 7.69 -21.76 -3.56
N GLY A 166 6.92 -22.62 -4.23
CA GLY A 166 7.30 -24.01 -4.50
C GLY A 166 8.27 -24.19 -5.67
N SER A 167 8.43 -23.17 -6.52
CA SER A 167 9.23 -23.23 -7.76
C SER A 167 10.66 -22.70 -7.62
N GLU A 168 11.01 -22.11 -6.48
CA GLU A 168 12.36 -21.61 -6.17
C GLU A 168 13.24 -22.64 -5.42
N LYS A 169 12.98 -23.95 -5.60
CA LYS A 169 13.84 -25.03 -5.07
C LYS A 169 14.58 -25.81 -6.15
#